data_AF-A0A7H4MX10-F1
#
_entry.id   AF-A0A7H4MX10-F1
#
_cell.length_a   1.000
_cell.length_b   1.000
_cell.length_c   1.000
_cell.angle_alpha   90.00
_cell.angle_beta   90.00
_cell.angle_gamma   90.00
#
_symmetry.space_group_name_H-M   'P 1'
#
loop_
_entity.id
_entity.type
_entity.pdbx_description
1 polymer ?
#
loop_
_entity_poly.entity_id
_entity_poly.type
_entity_poly.pdbx_seq_one_letter_code
_entity_poly.pdbx_strand_id
1 'polypeptide(L)'
;MDRIDGQQPCFDTFQALASSPQTVLFVEQCQAGLEIEQLRRVACTRQPPPDEGETALRWFCVQTQRLEQLRGVEERLIADLLNAADALLEGDDREVQVPPADWQEDGIALRLDKQLLPLVRQQAHELQQLSAQLASLKDALEERKLIEKAKSVLMTHQGMQEEQAWQALRKMAMDKNQRMVEIARALLTVKSLWQVPPKE
;
A
#
# COMPACT_ATOMS: atom_id res chain seq x y z
N MET A 1 -21.16 -2.29 6.06
CA MET A 1 -20.81 -2.01 4.65
C MET A 1 -19.58 -2.83 4.36
N ASP A 2 -19.79 -4.00 3.78
CA ASP A 2 -18.77 -5.03 3.64
C ASP A 2 -17.63 -4.51 2.76
N ARG A 3 -16.37 -4.67 3.22
CA ARG A 3 -15.17 -4.25 2.46
C ARG A 3 -15.04 -4.97 1.11
N ILE A 4 -15.88 -5.96 0.85
CA ILE A 4 -16.01 -6.70 -0.40
C ILE A 4 -16.79 -5.86 -1.43
N ASP A 5 -17.86 -5.18 -1.00
CA ASP A 5 -18.67 -4.30 -1.87
C ASP A 5 -17.88 -3.08 -2.33
N GLY A 6 -16.86 -2.67 -1.57
CA GLY A 6 -15.98 -1.56 -1.92
C GLY A 6 -15.03 -1.85 -3.10
N GLN A 7 -14.89 -3.10 -3.53
CA GLN A 7 -14.02 -3.45 -4.67
C GLN A 7 -14.73 -3.27 -6.02
N GLN A 8 -16.05 -3.45 -6.06
CA GLN A 8 -16.82 -3.44 -7.30
C GLN A 8 -16.75 -2.08 -8.04
N PRO A 9 -16.96 -0.92 -7.38
CA PRO A 9 -16.86 0.38 -8.04
C PRO A 9 -15.47 0.67 -8.63
N CYS A 10 -14.41 0.16 -7.99
CA CYS A 10 -13.04 0.33 -8.48
C CYS A 10 -12.81 -0.43 -9.78
N PHE A 11 -13.29 -1.68 -9.87
CA PHE A 11 -13.16 -2.47 -11.09
C PHE A 11 -14.08 -1.98 -12.21
N ASP A 12 -15.29 -1.51 -11.89
CA ASP A 12 -16.20 -0.92 -12.87
C ASP A 12 -15.59 0.35 -13.49
N THR A 13 -14.98 1.20 -12.67
CA THR A 13 -14.25 2.39 -13.14
C THR A 13 -13.07 2.01 -14.02
N PHE A 14 -12.30 0.98 -13.64
CA PHE A 14 -11.21 0.47 -14.45
C PHE A 14 -11.70 -0.02 -15.82
N GLN A 15 -12.76 -0.85 -15.86
CA GLN A 15 -13.32 -1.36 -17.12
C GLN A 15 -13.89 -0.25 -18.02
N ALA A 16 -14.39 0.84 -17.44
CA ALA A 16 -14.88 1.98 -18.19
C ALA A 16 -13.77 2.82 -18.84
N LEU A 17 -12.56 2.80 -18.29
CA LEU A 17 -11.43 3.65 -18.70
C LEU A 17 -10.32 2.88 -19.43
N ALA A 18 -10.20 1.58 -19.19
CA ALA A 18 -9.17 0.74 -19.79
C ALA A 18 -9.46 0.45 -21.27
N SER A 19 -8.39 0.19 -22.03
CA SER A 19 -8.53 -0.22 -23.43
C SER A 19 -9.14 -1.62 -23.55
N SER A 20 -9.69 -1.95 -24.72
CA SER A 20 -10.30 -3.26 -24.98
C SER A 20 -9.36 -4.45 -24.69
N PRO A 21 -8.06 -4.44 -25.06
CA PRO A 21 -7.15 -5.54 -24.72
C PRO A 21 -6.92 -5.71 -23.21
N GLN A 22 -6.86 -4.60 -22.47
CA GLN A 22 -6.62 -4.59 -21.03
C GLN A 22 -7.84 -5.12 -20.26
N THR A 23 -9.04 -4.78 -20.73
CA THR A 23 -10.30 -5.26 -20.13
C THR A 23 -10.48 -6.77 -20.34
N VAL A 24 -10.16 -7.28 -21.54
CA VAL A 24 -10.19 -8.72 -21.82
C VAL A 24 -9.22 -9.48 -20.92
N LEU A 25 -7.97 -9.01 -20.81
CA LEU A 25 -6.96 -9.62 -19.95
C LEU A 25 -7.41 -9.66 -18.47
N PHE A 26 -7.99 -8.57 -17.97
CA PHE A 26 -8.53 -8.52 -16.60
C PHE A 26 -9.70 -9.49 -16.39
N VAL A 27 -10.62 -9.59 -17.34
CA VAL A 27 -11.76 -10.52 -17.27
C VAL A 27 -11.30 -11.98 -17.27
N GLU A 28 -10.29 -12.32 -18.08
CA GLU A 28 -9.77 -13.68 -18.18
C GLU A 28 -8.94 -14.10 -16.96
N GLN A 29 -8.18 -13.18 -16.36
CA GLN A 29 -7.15 -13.52 -15.37
C GLN A 29 -7.52 -13.17 -13.92
N CYS A 30 -8.41 -12.19 -13.69
CA CYS A 30 -8.56 -11.57 -12.36
C CYS A 30 -9.95 -11.72 -11.72
N GLN A 31 -10.92 -12.29 -12.44
CA GLN A 31 -12.25 -12.52 -11.88
C GLN A 31 -12.21 -13.49 -10.70
N ALA A 32 -13.09 -13.24 -9.71
CA ALA A 32 -13.21 -14.14 -8.57
C ALA A 32 -13.75 -15.50 -9.06
N GLY A 33 -12.93 -16.54 -8.94
CA GLY A 33 -13.32 -17.90 -9.29
C GLY A 33 -14.40 -18.46 -8.34
N LEU A 34 -15.03 -19.56 -8.76
CA LEU A 34 -16.08 -20.26 -8.02
C LEU A 34 -15.71 -20.52 -6.55
N GLU A 35 -14.46 -20.93 -6.32
CA GLU A 35 -13.94 -21.27 -4.99
C GLU A 35 -13.87 -20.05 -4.05
N ILE A 36 -13.53 -18.88 -4.58
CA ILE A 36 -13.53 -17.61 -3.81
C ILE A 36 -14.95 -17.26 -3.39
N GLU A 37 -15.92 -17.35 -4.31
CA GLU A 37 -17.31 -17.02 -4.00
C GLU A 37 -17.94 -18.00 -3.02
N GLN A 38 -17.60 -19.29 -3.11
CA GLN A 38 -18.03 -20.29 -2.15
C GLN A 38 -17.49 -20.00 -0.75
N LEU A 39 -16.19 -19.71 -0.62
CA LEU A 39 -15.55 -19.39 0.66
C LEU A 39 -16.06 -18.06 1.24
N ARG A 40 -16.32 -17.04 0.39
CA ARG A 40 -16.99 -15.79 0.78
C ARG A 40 -18.35 -16.07 1.39
N ARG A 41 -19.16 -16.87 0.70
CA ARG A 41 -20.50 -17.23 1.18
C ARG A 41 -20.44 -17.97 2.51
N VAL A 42 -19.52 -18.93 2.67
CA VAL A 42 -19.31 -19.63 3.94
C VAL A 42 -18.97 -18.65 5.06
N ALA A 43 -18.00 -17.76 4.85
CA ALA A 43 -17.57 -16.78 5.84
C ALA A 43 -18.68 -15.79 6.25
N CYS A 44 -19.58 -15.42 5.31
CA CYS A 44 -20.67 -14.47 5.57
C CYS A 44 -21.96 -15.11 6.09
N THR A 45 -22.14 -16.44 5.98
CA THR A 45 -23.44 -17.09 6.29
C THR A 45 -23.40 -18.21 7.33
N ARG A 46 -22.22 -18.79 7.64
CA ARG A 46 -22.08 -19.93 8.57
C ARG A 46 -20.79 -19.82 9.39
N GLN A 47 -20.73 -20.50 10.53
CA GLN A 47 -19.44 -20.76 11.19
C GLN A 47 -18.61 -21.69 10.29
N PRO A 48 -17.32 -21.39 10.04
CA PRO A 48 -16.44 -22.26 9.27
C PRO A 48 -16.29 -23.61 9.99
N PRO A 49 -16.05 -24.71 9.24
CA PRO A 49 -15.85 -26.03 9.83
C PRO A 49 -14.68 -26.02 10.82
N PRO A 50 -14.73 -26.81 11.91
CA PRO A 50 -13.62 -26.96 12.84
C PRO A 50 -12.55 -27.88 12.22
N ASP A 51 -11.76 -27.33 11.32
CA ASP A 51 -10.77 -28.05 10.49
C ASP A 51 -9.33 -27.63 10.77
N GLU A 52 -9.06 -27.16 11.99
CA GLU A 52 -7.73 -26.71 12.45
C GLU A 52 -7.07 -25.65 11.53
N GLY A 53 -7.86 -24.92 10.73
CA GLY A 53 -7.39 -23.84 9.87
C GLY A 53 -7.10 -24.25 8.43
N GLU A 54 -7.43 -25.47 8.01
CA GLU A 54 -7.25 -25.92 6.62
C GLU A 54 -8.04 -25.04 5.61
N THR A 55 -9.31 -24.73 5.92
CA THR A 55 -10.12 -23.80 5.13
C THR A 55 -9.52 -22.39 5.11
N ALA A 56 -8.89 -21.95 6.19
CA ALA A 56 -8.25 -20.64 6.27
C ALA A 56 -6.98 -20.58 5.39
N LEU A 57 -6.16 -21.64 5.40
CA LEU A 57 -5.00 -21.76 4.51
C LEU A 57 -5.42 -21.80 3.05
N ARG A 58 -6.48 -22.55 2.73
CA ARG A 58 -7.02 -22.64 1.37
C ARG A 58 -7.54 -21.28 0.87
N TRP A 59 -8.28 -20.56 1.72
CA TRP A 59 -8.67 -19.18 1.44
C TRP A 59 -7.46 -18.28 1.20
N PHE A 60 -6.45 -18.34 2.07
CA PHE A 60 -5.23 -17.55 1.93
C PHE A 60 -4.51 -17.81 0.61
N CYS A 61 -4.33 -19.07 0.22
CA CYS A 61 -3.67 -19.44 -1.04
C CYS A 61 -4.43 -18.89 -2.25
N VAL A 62 -5.75 -19.10 -2.31
CA VAL A 62 -6.55 -18.67 -3.47
C VAL A 62 -6.66 -17.14 -3.55
N GLN A 63 -6.75 -16.44 -2.42
CA GLN A 63 -6.71 -14.97 -2.41
C GLN A 63 -5.33 -14.43 -2.81
N THR A 64 -4.25 -15.05 -2.34
CA THR A 64 -2.88 -14.67 -2.71
C THR A 64 -2.66 -14.87 -4.21
N GLN A 65 -3.10 -16.00 -4.77
CA GLN A 65 -3.02 -16.26 -6.20
C GLN A 65 -3.78 -15.20 -7.01
N ARG A 66 -4.98 -14.79 -6.57
CA ARG A 66 -5.74 -13.72 -7.22
C ARG A 66 -5.00 -12.37 -7.18
N LEU A 67 -4.36 -12.04 -6.07
CA LEU A 67 -3.55 -10.82 -5.95
C LEU A 67 -2.36 -10.83 -6.92
N GLU A 68 -1.70 -11.97 -7.09
CA GLU A 68 -0.62 -12.11 -8.08
C GLU A 68 -1.13 -11.92 -9.51
N GLN A 69 -2.32 -12.43 -9.85
CA GLN A 69 -2.92 -12.16 -11.17
C GLN A 69 -3.22 -10.67 -11.37
N LEU A 70 -3.80 -10.01 -10.37
CA LEU A 70 -4.07 -8.56 -10.41
C LEU A 70 -2.77 -7.77 -10.60
N ARG A 71 -1.70 -8.17 -9.92
CA ARG A 71 -0.37 -7.57 -10.08
C ARG A 71 0.18 -7.75 -11.50
N GLY A 72 0.00 -8.92 -12.12
CA GLY A 72 0.41 -9.14 -13.50
C GLY A 72 -0.29 -8.19 -14.49
N VAL A 73 -1.60 -7.94 -14.28
CA VAL A 73 -2.34 -6.93 -15.06
C VAL A 73 -1.79 -5.53 -14.81
N GLU A 74 -1.55 -5.15 -13.55
CA GLU A 74 -0.99 -3.85 -13.17
C GLU A 74 0.37 -3.60 -13.84
N GLU A 75 1.29 -4.57 -13.78
CA GLU A 75 2.61 -4.46 -14.40
C GLU A 75 2.49 -4.26 -15.92
N ARG A 76 1.51 -4.90 -16.57
CA ARG A 76 1.24 -4.70 -17.99
C ARG A 76 0.70 -3.31 -18.30
N LEU A 77 -0.23 -2.80 -17.49
CA LEU A 77 -0.78 -1.44 -17.63
C LEU A 77 0.32 -0.38 -17.50
N ILE A 78 1.23 -0.57 -16.54
CA ILE A 78 2.40 0.32 -16.36
C ILE A 78 3.27 0.30 -17.61
N ALA A 79 3.60 -0.88 -18.14
CA ALA A 79 4.41 -0.99 -19.34
C ALA A 79 3.74 -0.34 -20.57
N ASP A 80 2.45 -0.56 -20.78
CA ASP A 80 1.70 0.04 -21.89
C ASP A 80 1.67 1.59 -21.75
N LEU A 81 1.50 2.11 -20.53
CA LEU A 81 1.51 3.55 -20.27
C LEU A 81 2.87 4.19 -20.54
N LEU A 82 3.96 3.54 -20.11
CA LEU A 82 5.32 4.02 -20.36
C LEU A 82 5.62 4.05 -21.86
N ASN A 83 5.29 2.98 -22.60
CA ASN A 83 5.46 2.94 -24.05
C ASN A 83 4.65 4.03 -24.76
N ALA A 84 3.42 4.31 -24.31
CA ALA A 84 2.60 5.37 -24.87
C ALA A 84 3.18 6.77 -24.57
N ALA A 85 3.74 6.97 -23.38
CA ALA A 85 4.40 8.22 -23.01
C ALA A 85 5.68 8.46 -23.83
N ASP A 86 6.51 7.43 -24.00
CA ASP A 86 7.72 7.51 -24.82
C ASP A 86 7.39 7.81 -26.28
N ALA A 87 6.38 7.15 -26.85
CA ALA A 87 5.91 7.41 -28.22
C ALA A 87 5.39 8.85 -28.42
N LEU A 88 4.80 9.46 -27.39
CA LEU A 88 4.35 10.85 -27.42
C LEU A 88 5.52 11.83 -27.29
N LEU A 89 6.53 11.52 -26.49
CA LEU A 89 7.75 12.33 -26.34
C LEU A 89 8.60 12.30 -27.61
N GLU A 90 8.69 11.16 -28.30
CA GLU A 90 9.37 11.04 -29.60
C GLU A 90 8.55 11.65 -30.75
N GLY A 91 7.24 11.83 -30.56
CA GLY A 91 6.33 12.44 -31.53
C GLY A 91 6.38 13.98 -31.58
N ASP A 92 6.99 14.65 -30.60
CA ASP A 92 7.02 16.12 -30.47
C ASP A 92 8.10 16.80 -31.36
N ASP A 93 8.86 16.02 -32.14
CA ASP A 93 9.80 16.53 -33.17
C ASP A 93 9.17 16.65 -34.58
N ARG A 94 7.88 16.34 -34.74
CA ARG A 94 7.16 16.63 -35.99
C ARG A 94 6.48 17.98 -35.88
N GLU A 95 7.21 19.01 -36.34
CA GLU A 95 6.73 20.32 -36.77
C GLU A 95 5.34 20.73 -36.28
N VAL A 96 5.29 21.77 -35.45
CA VAL A 96 4.10 22.61 -35.26
C VAL A 96 3.68 23.18 -36.61
N GLN A 97 2.93 22.40 -37.39
CA GLN A 97 2.16 22.90 -38.52
C GLN A 97 0.88 23.49 -37.94
N VAL A 98 0.80 24.83 -37.99
CA VAL A 98 -0.44 25.56 -37.72
C VAL A 98 -1.56 24.90 -38.53
N PRO A 99 -2.68 24.47 -37.90
CA PRO A 99 -3.72 23.76 -38.63
C PRO A 99 -4.36 24.70 -39.67
N PRO A 100 -4.66 24.22 -40.90
CA PRO A 100 -5.57 24.91 -41.81
C PRO A 100 -6.89 25.27 -41.13
N ALA A 101 -7.56 26.35 -41.53
CA ALA A 101 -8.73 26.92 -40.83
C ALA A 101 -10.00 26.04 -40.77
N ASP A 102 -9.93 24.77 -41.18
CA ASP A 102 -11.11 23.97 -41.56
C ASP A 102 -11.25 22.69 -40.71
N TRP A 103 -10.46 22.51 -39.65
CA TRP A 103 -10.66 21.40 -38.71
C TRP A 103 -11.93 21.70 -37.90
N GLN A 104 -13.03 21.05 -38.26
CA GLN A 104 -14.11 20.77 -37.32
C GLN A 104 -13.49 19.96 -36.19
N GLU A 105 -13.11 20.67 -35.13
CA GLU A 105 -12.56 20.11 -33.90
C GLU A 105 -13.54 19.05 -33.38
N ASP A 106 -13.10 17.80 -33.39
CA ASP A 106 -13.72 16.75 -32.58
C ASP A 106 -13.61 17.17 -31.11
N GLY A 107 -14.63 17.89 -30.64
CA GLY A 107 -14.72 18.48 -29.31
C GLY A 107 -14.72 17.45 -28.17
N ILE A 108 -14.52 16.17 -28.46
CA ILE A 108 -14.44 15.10 -27.48
C ILE A 108 -12.99 14.96 -26.97
N ALA A 109 -11.99 14.96 -27.85
CA ALA A 109 -10.59 14.80 -27.47
C ALA A 109 -10.07 16.01 -26.67
N LEU A 110 -10.38 17.23 -27.14
CA LEU A 110 -9.99 18.47 -26.46
C LEU A 110 -10.71 18.66 -25.10
N ARG A 111 -11.92 18.10 -24.94
CA ARG A 111 -12.66 18.10 -23.66
C ARG A 111 -12.11 17.05 -22.70
N LEU A 112 -11.69 15.90 -23.19
CA LEU A 112 -11.07 14.84 -22.39
C LEU A 112 -9.76 15.32 -21.76
N ASP A 113 -8.89 15.95 -22.55
CA ASP A 113 -7.61 16.49 -22.08
C ASP A 113 -7.78 17.65 -21.11
N LYS A 114 -8.78 18.52 -21.33
CA LYS A 114 -9.00 19.69 -20.46
C LYS A 114 -9.77 19.36 -19.18
N GLN A 115 -10.59 18.31 -19.15
CA GLN A 115 -11.45 18.00 -17.99
C GLN A 115 -11.01 16.77 -17.20
N LEU A 116 -10.53 15.69 -17.85
CA LEU A 116 -10.18 14.45 -17.14
C LEU A 116 -8.75 14.43 -16.63
N LEU A 117 -7.77 14.96 -17.38
CA LEU A 117 -6.37 14.98 -16.93
C LEU A 117 -6.17 15.74 -15.60
N PRO A 118 -6.79 16.92 -15.36
CA PRO A 118 -6.68 17.59 -14.07
C PRO A 118 -7.28 16.77 -12.92
N LEU A 119 -8.42 16.11 -13.15
CA LEU A 119 -9.10 15.25 -12.18
C LEU A 119 -8.30 13.99 -11.86
N VAL A 120 -7.71 13.35 -12.87
CA VAL A 120 -6.82 12.19 -12.70
C VAL A 120 -5.54 12.59 -11.96
N ARG A 121 -4.94 13.75 -12.29
CA ARG A 121 -3.79 14.29 -11.56
C ARG A 121 -4.13 14.62 -10.11
N GLN A 122 -5.32 15.18 -9.86
CA GLN A 122 -5.79 15.46 -8.51
C GLN A 122 -5.97 14.17 -7.70
N GLN A 123 -6.65 13.16 -8.26
CA GLN A 123 -6.81 11.84 -7.63
C GLN A 123 -5.48 11.16 -7.34
N ALA A 124 -4.54 11.18 -8.30
CA ALA A 124 -3.20 10.64 -8.10
C ALA A 124 -2.46 11.35 -6.94
N HIS A 125 -2.60 12.67 -6.85
CA HIS A 125 -2.02 13.45 -5.76
C HIS A 125 -2.63 13.12 -4.40
N GLU A 126 -3.96 13.00 -4.33
CA GLU A 126 -4.68 12.62 -3.11
C GLU A 126 -4.28 11.21 -2.64
N LEU A 127 -4.17 10.24 -3.56
CA LEU A 127 -3.70 8.88 -3.26
C LEU A 127 -2.25 8.88 -2.75
N GLN A 128 -1.36 9.66 -3.37
CA GLN A 128 0.02 9.79 -2.92
C GLN A 128 0.10 10.41 -1.52
N GLN A 129 -0.71 11.42 -1.23
CA GLN A 129 -0.77 12.06 0.08
C GLN A 129 -1.29 11.09 1.15
N LEU A 130 -2.35 10.34 0.86
CA LEU A 130 -2.90 9.33 1.77
C LEU A 130 -1.89 8.21 2.02
N SER A 131 -1.19 7.74 0.98
CA SER A 131 -0.12 6.75 1.12
C SER A 131 1.01 7.25 2.02
N ALA A 132 1.45 8.50 1.83
CA ALA A 132 2.48 9.12 2.68
C ALA A 132 2.01 9.28 4.14
N GLN A 133 0.75 9.64 4.36
CA GLN A 133 0.16 9.71 5.71
C GLN A 133 0.11 8.34 6.38
N LEU A 134 -0.29 7.30 5.65
CA LEU A 134 -0.30 5.93 6.17
C LEU A 134 1.11 5.43 6.50
N ALA A 135 2.09 5.72 5.64
CA ALA A 135 3.50 5.38 5.90
C ALA A 135 3.99 6.10 7.16
N SER A 136 3.77 7.41 7.27
CA SER A 136 4.17 8.21 8.43
C SER A 136 3.51 7.74 9.75
N LEU A 137 2.22 7.40 9.72
CA LEU A 137 1.52 6.87 10.90
C LEU A 137 2.04 5.49 11.30
N LYS A 138 2.30 4.61 10.33
CA LYS A 138 2.91 3.30 10.58
C LYS A 138 4.30 3.47 11.21
N ASP A 139 5.13 4.37 10.67
CA ASP A 139 6.44 4.66 11.20
C ASP A 139 6.35 5.20 12.63
N ALA A 140 5.48 6.19 12.90
CA ALA A 140 5.28 6.73 14.25
C ALA A 140 4.84 5.67 15.28
N LEU A 141 3.99 4.72 14.87
CA LEU A 141 3.58 3.60 15.71
C LEU A 141 4.74 2.63 15.98
N GLU A 142 5.54 2.29 14.97
CA GLU A 142 6.72 1.45 15.15
C GLU A 142 7.79 2.13 16.01
N GLU A 143 8.02 3.44 15.83
CA GLU A 143 8.90 4.23 16.69
C GLU A 143 8.43 4.18 18.15
N ARG A 144 7.13 4.38 18.40
CA ARG A 144 6.56 4.30 19.76
C ARG A 144 6.71 2.90 20.36
N LYS A 145 6.45 1.84 19.59
CA LYS A 145 6.66 0.45 20.04
C LYS A 145 8.10 0.21 20.48
N LEU A 146 9.07 0.72 19.73
CA LEU A 146 10.49 0.59 20.07
C LEU A 146 10.84 1.35 21.36
N ILE A 147 10.31 2.56 21.54
CA ILE A 147 10.49 3.35 22.76
C ILE A 147 9.87 2.63 23.96
N GLU A 148 8.65 2.11 23.85
CA GLU A 148 7.99 1.34 24.92
C GLU A 148 8.78 0.08 25.29
N LYS A 149 9.30 -0.66 24.29
CA LYS A 149 10.18 -1.80 24.52
C LYS A 149 11.47 -1.39 25.24
N ALA A 150 12.11 -0.30 24.85
CA ALA A 150 13.30 0.20 25.52
C ALA A 150 13.02 0.62 26.97
N LYS A 151 11.90 1.31 27.24
CA LYS A 151 11.46 1.61 28.61
C LYS A 151 11.29 0.33 29.44
N SER A 152 10.63 -0.69 28.89
CA SER A 152 10.41 -1.96 29.59
C SER A 152 11.73 -2.65 30.01
N VAL A 153 12.77 -2.53 29.19
CA VAL A 153 14.12 -3.05 29.49
C VAL A 153 14.75 -2.27 30.65
N LEU A 154 14.67 -0.94 30.63
CA LEU A 154 15.18 -0.10 31.72
C LEU A 154 14.43 -0.36 33.04
N MET A 155 13.11 -0.54 32.96
CA MET A 155 12.28 -0.90 34.12
C MET A 155 12.69 -2.26 34.71
N THR A 156 12.89 -3.26 33.85
CA THR A 156 13.20 -4.63 34.29
C THR A 156 14.62 -4.77 34.83
N HIS A 157 15.62 -4.19 34.15
CA HIS A 157 17.02 -4.41 34.48
C HIS A 157 17.62 -3.33 35.41
N GLN A 158 17.10 -2.10 35.39
CA GLN A 158 17.58 -1.02 36.27
C GLN A 158 16.61 -0.67 37.39
N GLY A 159 15.44 -1.34 37.46
CA GLY A 159 14.43 -1.08 38.50
C GLY A 159 13.82 0.32 38.44
N MET A 160 13.89 0.99 37.28
CA MET A 160 13.36 2.35 37.10
C MET A 160 11.83 2.33 37.00
N GLN A 161 11.19 3.39 37.50
CA GLN A 161 9.77 3.63 37.19
C GLN A 161 9.60 4.13 35.75
N GLU A 162 8.41 3.98 35.19
CA GLU A 162 8.13 4.28 33.77
C GLU A 162 8.53 5.71 33.38
N GLU A 163 8.19 6.69 34.21
CA GLU A 163 8.49 8.10 33.95
C GLU A 163 9.99 8.39 34.03
N GLN A 164 10.71 7.72 34.93
CA GLN A 164 12.17 7.80 35.03
C GLN A 164 12.85 7.17 33.81
N ALA A 165 12.34 6.04 33.31
CA ALA A 165 12.87 5.39 32.11
C ALA A 165 12.69 6.27 30.87
N TRP A 166 11.56 6.97 30.74
CA TRP A 166 11.34 7.92 29.64
C TRP A 166 12.27 9.14 29.74
N GLN A 167 12.42 9.73 30.93
CA GLN A 167 13.36 10.83 31.18
C GLN A 167 14.81 10.41 30.87
N ALA A 168 15.20 9.19 31.22
CA ALA A 168 16.52 8.65 30.93
C ALA A 168 16.77 8.49 29.41
N LEU A 169 15.80 7.90 28.67
CA LEU A 169 15.87 7.79 27.22
C LEU A 169 15.97 9.17 26.54
N ARG A 170 15.18 10.14 27.02
CA ARG A 170 15.19 11.52 26.52
C ARG A 170 16.53 12.20 26.80
N LYS A 171 17.09 12.03 28.00
CA LYS A 171 18.41 12.57 28.37
C LYS A 171 19.51 11.98 27.50
N MET A 172 19.52 10.66 27.30
CA MET A 172 20.49 10.00 26.41
C MET A 172 20.36 10.46 24.96
N ALA A 173 19.14 10.69 24.47
CA ALA A 173 18.90 11.24 23.14
C ALA A 173 19.46 12.67 22.98
N MET A 174 19.30 13.51 24.00
CA MET A 174 19.88 14.86 24.04
C MET A 174 21.41 14.83 24.11
N ASP A 175 21.99 14.01 24.99
CA ASP A 175 23.43 13.91 25.19
C ASP A 175 24.16 13.36 23.93
N LYS A 176 23.47 12.53 23.14
CA LYS A 176 24.00 11.94 21.89
C LYS A 176 23.55 12.67 20.62
N ASN A 177 22.74 13.72 20.74
CA ASN A 177 22.14 14.45 19.62
C ASN A 177 21.47 13.53 18.58
N GLN A 178 20.71 12.54 19.07
CA GLN A 178 20.05 11.50 18.27
C GLN A 178 18.55 11.47 18.55
N ARG A 179 17.77 10.86 17.64
CA ARG A 179 16.34 10.67 17.88
C ARG A 179 16.14 9.64 18.98
N MET A 180 15.12 9.83 19.81
CA MET A 180 14.83 8.92 20.94
C MET A 180 14.58 7.46 20.49
N VAL A 181 14.04 7.26 19.28
CA VAL A 181 13.89 5.92 18.69
C VAL A 181 15.23 5.26 18.35
N GLU A 182 16.24 6.03 17.95
CA GLU A 182 17.58 5.49 17.62
C GLU A 182 18.28 5.02 18.89
N ILE A 183 18.17 5.77 19.98
CA ILE A 183 18.63 5.36 21.31
C ILE A 183 17.86 4.11 21.78
N ALA A 184 16.54 4.06 21.58
CA ALA A 184 15.75 2.88 21.91
C ALA A 184 16.19 1.65 21.11
N ARG A 185 16.47 1.80 19.81
CA ARG A 185 17.01 0.72 18.95
C ARG A 185 18.39 0.28 19.42
N ALA A 186 19.29 1.21 19.70
CA ALA A 186 20.64 0.92 20.21
C ALA A 186 20.61 0.22 21.57
N LEU A 187 19.68 0.58 22.45
CA LEU A 187 19.49 -0.09 23.72
C LEU A 187 18.97 -1.53 23.52
N LEU A 188 18.04 -1.73 22.58
CA LEU A 188 17.49 -3.05 22.26
C LEU A 188 18.51 -3.97 21.58
N THR A 189 19.42 -3.45 20.76
CA THR A 189 20.51 -4.25 20.19
C THR A 189 21.53 -4.67 21.25
N VAL A 190 21.80 -3.79 22.21
CA VAL A 190 22.71 -4.04 23.36
C VAL A 190 22.03 -4.85 24.46
N LYS A 191 20.70 -5.03 24.44
CA LYS A 191 19.94 -5.83 25.43
C LYS A 191 20.50 -7.25 25.59
N SER A 192 21.07 -7.85 24.54
CA SER A 192 21.72 -9.16 24.61
C SER A 192 22.92 -9.18 25.57
N LEU A 193 23.60 -8.05 25.76
CA LEU A 193 24.71 -7.89 26.69
C LEU A 193 24.25 -7.67 28.14
N TRP A 194 22.96 -7.42 28.36
CA TRP A 194 22.35 -7.21 29.67
C TRP A 194 21.70 -8.47 30.24
N GLN A 195 21.89 -9.62 29.57
CA GLN A 195 21.64 -10.92 30.20
C GLN A 195 22.60 -11.09 31.38
N VAL A 196 22.07 -10.92 32.59
CA VAL A 196 22.74 -11.30 33.83
C VAL A 196 22.90 -12.82 33.81
N PRO A 197 24.09 -13.39 34.14
CA PRO A 197 24.23 -14.84 34.29
C PRO A 197 23.29 -15.34 35.40
N PRO A 198 22.88 -16.63 35.35
CA PRO A 198 22.01 -17.18 36.39
C PRO A 198 22.70 -17.03 37.74
N LYS A 199 21.99 -16.44 38.72
CA LYS A 199 22.40 -16.54 40.12
C LYS A 199 22.18 -17.98 40.57
N GLU A 200 23.23 -18.53 41.18
CA GLU A 200 23.32 -19.80 41.90
C GLU A 200 22.09 -20.13 42.77
#